data_AF-A0A7C0YX44-F1
#
_entry.id   AF-A0A7C0YX44-F1
#
_cell.length_a   1.000
_cell.length_b   1.000
_cell.length_c   1.000
_cell.angle_alpha   90.00
_cell.angle_beta   90.00
_cell.angle_gamma   90.00
#
_symmetry.space_group_name_H-M   'P 1'
#
loop_
_entity.id
_entity.type
_entity.pdbx_description
1 polymer ?
#
loop_
_entity_poly.entity_id
_entity_poly.type
_entity_poly.pdbx_seq_one_letter_code
_entity_poly.pdbx_strand_id
1 'polypeptide(L)'
;QFVSGKIRAGGQSAARFARVREGQINDFFKRVCEQVKEKFAPYEREIEYVFFGGDSQVAKSFTKFCGYLEKFRVMERVLNVRHMKLESLKNSLKEVWKFKVYEINSA
;
A
#
# COMPACT_ATOMS: atom_id res chain seq x y z
N GLN A 1 14.78 7.72 -7.44
CA GLN A 1 14.10 6.42 -7.60
C GLN A 1 14.49 5.55 -6.42
N PHE A 2 13.54 5.11 -5.58
CA PHE A 2 13.87 4.47 -4.28
C PHE A 2 14.12 2.96 -4.38
N VAL A 3 13.58 2.28 -5.39
CA VAL A 3 13.79 0.85 -5.64
C VAL A 3 14.12 0.67 -7.12
N SER A 4 15.14 -0.14 -7.42
CA SER A 4 15.50 -0.48 -8.80
C SER A 4 14.39 -1.30 -9.47
N GLY A 5 14.05 -0.95 -10.72
CA GLY A 5 13.08 -1.68 -11.55
C GLY A 5 13.60 -3.01 -12.11
N LYS A 6 14.91 -3.30 -12.01
CA LYS A 6 15.48 -4.58 -12.45
C LYS A 6 15.19 -5.67 -11.41
N ILE A 7 14.43 -6.69 -11.82
CA ILE A 7 13.99 -7.79 -10.94
C ILE A 7 15.06 -8.90 -10.83
N ARG A 8 15.92 -9.06 -11.85
CA ARG A 8 17.01 -10.04 -11.86
C ARG A 8 18.27 -9.49 -12.52
N ALA A 9 19.42 -9.90 -12.00
CA ALA A 9 20.64 -10.03 -12.77
C ALA A 9 20.86 -11.54 -12.99
N GLY A 10 21.13 -11.97 -14.22
CA GLY A 10 21.47 -13.38 -14.47
C GLY A 10 22.80 -13.76 -13.81
N GLY A 11 22.98 -15.06 -13.55
CA GLY A 11 24.26 -15.63 -13.09
C GLY A 11 24.49 -15.60 -11.58
N GLN A 12 25.73 -15.87 -11.18
CA GLN A 12 26.18 -16.06 -9.79
C GLN A 12 25.92 -14.85 -8.86
N SER A 13 25.71 -13.67 -9.43
CA SER A 13 25.44 -12.44 -8.67
C SER A 13 23.96 -12.24 -8.29
N ALA A 14 23.05 -13.09 -8.79
CA ALA A 14 21.60 -12.95 -8.60
C ALA A 14 21.19 -12.79 -7.12
N ALA A 15 21.79 -13.56 -6.21
CA ALA A 15 21.50 -13.50 -4.77
C ALA A 15 21.89 -12.15 -4.14
N ARG A 16 23.02 -11.57 -4.53
CA ARG A 16 23.46 -10.24 -4.06
C ARG A 16 22.49 -9.15 -4.53
N PHE A 17 22.08 -9.20 -5.80
CA PHE A 17 21.12 -8.23 -6.34
C PHE A 17 19.76 -8.30 -5.65
N ALA A 18 19.28 -9.51 -5.32
CA ALA A 18 18.06 -9.68 -4.55
C ALA A 18 18.14 -9.03 -3.16
N ARG A 19 19.24 -9.26 -2.42
CA ARG A 19 19.46 -8.65 -1.09
C ARG A 19 19.53 -7.11 -1.15
N VAL A 20 20.25 -6.56 -2.14
CA VAL A 20 20.33 -5.10 -2.32
C VAL A 20 18.94 -4.51 -2.57
N ARG A 21 18.14 -5.17 -3.42
CA ARG A 21 16.78 -4.73 -3.73
C ARG A 21 15.85 -4.84 -2.52
N GLU A 22 15.97 -5.90 -1.73
CA GLU A 22 15.23 -6.06 -0.47
C GLU A 22 15.56 -4.94 0.52
N GLY A 23 16.84 -4.59 0.67
CA GLY A 23 17.26 -3.44 1.47
C GLY A 23 16.62 -2.12 0.99
N GLN A 24 16.62 -1.87 -0.32
CA GLN A 24 15.97 -0.70 -0.91
C GLN A 24 14.45 -0.65 -0.63
N ILE A 25 13.77 -1.79 -0.68
CA ILE A 25 12.34 -1.88 -0.36
C ILE A 25 12.10 -1.56 1.12
N ASN A 26 12.92 -2.11 2.01
CA ASN A 26 12.81 -1.86 3.45
C ASN A 26 13.04 -0.38 3.79
N ASP A 27 14.05 0.26 3.19
CA ASP A 27 14.32 1.69 3.39
C ASP A 27 13.17 2.56 2.86
N PHE A 28 12.59 2.18 1.72
CA PHE A 28 11.43 2.85 1.17
C PHE A 28 10.22 2.71 2.10
N PHE A 29 9.90 1.50 2.54
CA PHE A 29 8.80 1.25 3.47
C PHE A 29 8.99 1.99 4.80
N LYS A 30 10.20 2.04 5.34
CA LYS A 30 10.50 2.80 6.56
C LYS A 30 10.13 4.28 6.40
N ARG A 31 10.62 4.92 5.33
CA ARG A 31 10.33 6.34 5.04
C ARG A 31 8.83 6.59 4.86
N VAL A 32 8.14 5.71 4.13
CA VAL A 32 6.69 5.86 3.94
C VAL A 32 5.94 5.69 5.26
N CYS A 33 6.34 4.74 6.11
CA CYS A 33 5.72 4.54 7.44
C CYS A 33 5.92 5.76 8.35
N GLU A 34 7.12 6.36 8.35
CA GLU A 34 7.39 7.60 9.07
C GLU A 34 6.50 8.75 8.59
N GLN A 35 6.34 8.90 7.27
CA GLN A 35 5.44 9.91 6.68
C GLN A 35 3.97 9.67 7.02
N VAL A 36 3.51 8.42 6.96
CA VAL A 36 2.15 8.05 7.39
C VAL A 36 1.93 8.45 8.84
N LYS A 37 2.87 8.10 9.73
CA LYS A 37 2.80 8.47 11.14
C LYS A 37 2.72 9.98 11.35
N GLU A 38 3.57 10.75 10.68
CA GLU A 38 3.57 12.21 10.76
C GLU A 38 2.23 12.81 10.34
N LYS A 39 1.65 12.32 9.24
CA LYS A 39 0.39 12.87 8.69
C LYS A 39 -0.86 12.39 9.42
N PHE A 40 -0.84 11.18 9.98
CA PHE A 40 -2.03 10.56 10.57
C PHE A 40 -2.11 10.81 12.07
N ALA A 41 -0.99 11.02 12.77
CA ALA A 41 -0.97 11.24 14.21
C ALA A 41 -1.91 12.38 14.69
N PRO A 42 -2.04 13.53 13.99
CA PRO A 42 -2.98 14.58 14.40
C PRO A 42 -4.45 14.14 14.36
N TYR A 43 -4.79 13.17 13.52
CA TYR A 43 -6.16 12.70 13.26
C TYR A 43 -6.37 11.26 13.75
N GLU A 44 -5.49 10.73 14.61
CA GLU A 44 -5.48 9.31 14.98
C GLU A 44 -6.81 8.82 15.55
N ARG A 45 -7.55 9.70 16.24
CA ARG A 45 -8.87 9.41 16.82
C ARG A 45 -10.04 9.62 15.85
N GLU A 46 -9.81 10.31 14.74
CA GLU A 46 -10.84 10.67 13.76
C GLU A 46 -10.81 9.73 12.54
N ILE A 47 -9.67 9.07 12.28
CA ILE A 47 -9.52 8.13 11.18
C ILE A 47 -10.12 6.78 11.56
N GLU A 48 -11.29 6.47 11.00
CA GLU A 48 -11.92 5.16 11.19
C GLU A 48 -11.37 4.10 10.23
N TYR A 49 -11.09 4.47 8.98
CA TYR A 49 -10.72 3.54 7.91
C TYR A 49 -9.55 4.06 7.07
N VAL A 50 -8.65 3.15 6.67
CA VAL A 50 -7.55 3.44 5.76
C VAL A 50 -7.68 2.58 4.51
N PHE A 51 -7.69 3.23 3.35
CA PHE A 51 -7.67 2.56 2.05
C PHE A 51 -6.31 2.73 1.40
N PHE A 52 -5.81 1.65 0.79
CA PHE A 52 -4.65 1.71 -0.09
C PHE A 52 -5.09 1.92 -1.53
N GLY A 53 -4.26 2.61 -2.31
CA GLY A 53 -4.34 2.63 -3.77
C GLY A 53 -3.11 1.97 -4.38
N GLY A 54 -3.25 1.44 -5.60
CA GLY A 54 -2.14 0.87 -6.36
C GLY A 54 -2.08 -0.65 -6.29
N ASP A 55 -0.87 -1.21 -6.16
CA ASP A 55 -0.68 -2.67 -6.17
C ASP A 55 -1.05 -3.31 -4.83
N SER A 56 -1.91 -4.33 -4.89
CA SER A 56 -2.44 -4.98 -3.68
C SER A 56 -1.41 -5.80 -2.90
N GLN A 57 -0.41 -6.38 -3.57
CA GLN A 57 0.64 -7.15 -2.92
C GLN A 57 1.63 -6.22 -2.20
N VAL A 58 1.94 -5.08 -2.82
CA VAL A 58 2.76 -4.04 -2.20
C VAL A 58 2.04 -3.45 -1.00
N ALA A 59 0.75 -3.11 -1.13
CA ALA A 59 -0.06 -2.61 -0.02
C ALA A 59 -0.06 -3.59 1.16
N LYS A 60 -0.34 -4.88 0.91
CA LYS A 60 -0.33 -5.92 1.95
C LYS A 60 1.04 -6.07 2.63
N SER A 61 2.13 -6.03 1.85
CA SER A 61 3.49 -6.10 2.39
C SER A 61 3.82 -4.89 3.24
N PHE A 62 3.43 -3.69 2.79
CA PHE A 62 3.66 -2.45 3.53
C PHE A 62 2.84 -2.40 4.83
N THR A 63 1.57 -2.82 4.81
CA THR A 63 0.73 -2.90 6.02
C THR A 63 1.37 -3.79 7.09
N LYS A 64 1.93 -4.95 6.70
CA LYS A 64 2.65 -5.83 7.62
C LYS A 64 3.96 -5.23 8.14
N PHE A 65 4.63 -4.43 7.32
CA PHE A 65 5.89 -3.79 7.70
C PHE A 65 5.68 -2.62 8.67
N CYS A 66 4.67 -1.78 8.41
CA CYS A 66 4.43 -0.57 9.17
C CYS A 66 3.47 -0.81 10.35
N GLY A 67 4.01 -1.21 11.50
CA GLY A 67 3.22 -1.47 12.71
C GLY A 67 2.36 -0.30 13.20
N TYR A 68 2.66 0.94 12.80
CA TYR A 68 1.80 2.10 13.11
C TYR A 68 0.39 1.97 12.50
N LEU A 69 0.25 1.26 11.38
CA LEU A 69 -1.04 1.06 10.73
C LEU A 69 -1.98 0.11 11.49
N GLU A 70 -1.47 -0.67 12.44
CA GLU A 70 -2.28 -1.58 13.27
C GLU A 70 -3.31 -0.83 14.13
N LYS A 71 -3.10 0.47 14.35
CA LYS A 71 -4.04 1.35 15.05
C LYS A 71 -5.31 1.66 14.26
N PHE A 72 -5.31 1.42 12.95
CA PHE A 72 -6.40 1.79 12.07
C PHE A 72 -7.03 0.55 11.43
N ARG A 73 -8.31 0.67 11.04
CA ARG A 73 -8.95 -0.37 10.24
C ARG A 73 -8.55 -0.23 8.78
N VAL A 74 -7.52 -0.98 8.38
CA VAL A 74 -7.09 -1.06 6.98
C VAL A 74 -8.08 -1.92 6.18
N MET A 75 -8.57 -1.37 5.08
CA MET A 75 -9.56 -2.02 4.24
C MET A 75 -8.90 -2.93 3.20
N GLU A 76 -9.45 -4.13 2.99
CA GLU A 76 -8.95 -5.10 2.00
C GLU A 76 -9.09 -4.60 0.56
N ARG A 77 -10.09 -3.75 0.31
CA ARG A 77 -10.32 -3.16 -1.01
C ARG A 77 -9.22 -2.14 -1.31
N VAL A 78 -8.41 -2.45 -2.31
CA VAL A 78 -7.43 -1.52 -2.88
C VAL A 78 -8.08 -0.70 -3.99
N LEU A 79 -7.96 0.62 -3.88
CA LEU A 79 -8.52 1.56 -4.84
C LEU A 79 -7.70 1.54 -6.14
N ASN A 80 -8.40 1.54 -7.27
CA ASN A 80 -7.79 1.57 -8.60
C ASN A 80 -7.23 2.97 -8.91
N VAL A 81 -6.06 3.27 -8.34
CA VAL A 81 -5.32 4.51 -8.58
C VAL A 81 -4.22 4.20 -9.59
N ARG A 82 -4.59 4.21 -10.87
CA ARG A 82 -3.68 3.82 -11.97
C ARG A 82 -2.55 4.81 -12.19
N HIS A 83 -2.75 6.07 -11.80
CA HIS A 83 -1.75 7.14 -11.92
C HIS A 83 -1.69 7.99 -10.66
N MET A 84 -0.49 8.40 -10.26
CA MET A 84 -0.24 9.31 -9.15
C MET A 84 -0.57 10.76 -9.55
N LYS A 85 -1.83 11.01 -9.93
CA LYS A 85 -2.37 12.34 -10.25
C LYS A 85 -3.53 12.65 -9.30
N LEU A 86 -3.68 13.92 -8.92
CA LEU A 86 -4.78 14.38 -8.07
C LEU A 86 -6.16 13.96 -8.62
N GLU A 87 -6.33 14.01 -9.94
CA GLU A 87 -7.57 13.58 -10.61
C GLU A 87 -7.85 12.08 -10.45
N SER A 88 -6.82 11.23 -10.41
CA SER A 88 -7.00 9.80 -10.12
C SER A 88 -7.42 9.57 -8.68
N LEU A 89 -6.92 10.38 -7.74
CA LEU A 89 -7.33 10.33 -6.33
C LEU A 89 -8.79 10.78 -6.17
N LYS A 90 -9.19 11.89 -6.79
CA LYS A 90 -10.59 12.34 -6.78
C LYS A 90 -11.55 11.29 -7.33
N ASN A 91 -11.18 10.65 -8.45
CA ASN A 91 -12.01 9.58 -9.01
C ASN A 91 -12.07 8.34 -8.10
N SER A 92 -10.99 8.03 -7.37
CA SER A 92 -10.99 6.91 -6.43
C SER A 92 -11.96 7.09 -5.26
N LEU A 93 -12.30 8.34 -4.88
CA LEU A 93 -13.33 8.59 -3.87
C LEU A 93 -14.69 8.04 -4.29
N LYS A 94 -15.02 8.07 -5.59
CA LYS A 94 -16.25 7.45 -6.10
C LYS A 94 -16.25 5.93 -5.91
N GLU A 95 -15.08 5.30 -5.97
CA GLU A 95 -14.93 3.86 -5.70
C GLU A 95 -15.10 3.55 -4.21
N VAL A 96 -14.71 4.46 -3.30
CA VAL A 96 -14.87 4.26 -1.85
C VAL A 96 -16.34 4.02 -1.49
N TRP A 97 -17.24 4.76 -2.12
CA TRP A 97 -18.69 4.68 -1.88
C TRP A 97 -19.39 3.52 -2.58
N LYS A 98 -18.71 2.74 -3.42
CA LYS A 98 -19.31 1.55 -4.03
C LYS A 98 -19.38 0.41 -3.03
N PHE A 99 -20.50 -0.28 -2.99
CA PHE A 99 -20.70 -1.49 -2.21
C PHE A 99 -20.80 -2.71 -3.14
N LYS A 100 -20.36 -3.88 -2.66
CA LYS A 100 -20.62 -5.16 -3.32
C LYS A 100 -21.86 -5.79 -2.67
N VAL A 101 -22.87 -6.08 -3.48
CA VAL A 101 -24.04 -6.86 -3.05
C VAL A 101 -23.75 -8.32 -3.34
N TYR A 102 -23.90 -9.18 -2.35
CA TYR A 102 -23.90 -10.62 -2.54
C TYR A 102 -25.34 -11.09 -2.37
N GLU A 103 -25.92 -11.62 -3.45
CA GLU A 103 -27.22 -12.27 -3.40
C GLU A 103 -27.00 -13.69 -2.88
N ILE A 104 -27.46 -13.95 -1.65
CA ILE A 104 -27.44 -15.28 -1.07
C ILE A 104 -28.74 -15.97 -1.49
N ASN A 105 -28.68 -16.71 -2.59
CA ASN A 105 -29.76 -17.63 -2.93
C ASN A 105 -29.77 -18.76 -1.90
N SER A 106 -30.70 -18.66 -0.95
CA SER A 106 -31.04 -19.77 -0.06
C SER A 106 -31.89 -20.75 -0.87
N ALA A 107 -31.32 -21.93 -1.14
CA ALA A 107 -32.03 -23.08 -1.67
C ALA A 107 -32.77 -23.82 -0.55
#